data_AF-A0AAU4QQB2-F1
#
_entry.id   AF-A0AAU4QQB2-F1
#
_cell.length_a   1.000
_cell.length_b   1.000
_cell.length_c   1.000
_cell.angle_alpha   90.00
_cell.angle_beta   90.00
_cell.angle_gamma   90.00
#
_symmetry.space_group_name_H-M   'P 1'
#
loop_
_entity.id
_entity.type
_entity.pdbx_description
1 polymer ?
#
loop_
_entity_poly.entity_id
_entity_poly.type
_entity_poly.pdbx_seq_one_letter_code
_entity_poly.pdbx_strand_id
1 'polypeptide(L)'
;MVSTKAPEDAYTAEPFLPDRGGLPALRRAAAGCRGCPLHRDATQTVFGVGDRNARVMLVGEQPGDQEDRKGKPFVGPAGRLLDRALEEAGLDPADAYVTNAVKHFKFTQAEPRKRRIHKAPTLREMTACGPWLAAELAVVEPELIVLLGASAGKALLGSSFRVGEVRGTLLEREIHGRPEKLVATVHPSSVLRAQDDADREAAYAGLVSDLKVAARALA
;
A
#
# COMPACT_ATOMS: atom_id res chain seq x y z
N MET A 1 -14.26 -37.03 -12.58
CA MET A 1 -13.76 -36.26 -11.43
C MET A 1 -13.84 -34.79 -11.79
N VAL A 2 -14.80 -34.05 -11.24
CA VAL A 2 -14.89 -32.60 -11.45
C VAL A 2 -13.74 -32.00 -10.66
N SER A 3 -12.72 -31.49 -11.36
CA SER A 3 -11.64 -30.73 -10.72
C SER A 3 -12.27 -29.48 -10.11
N THR A 4 -12.50 -29.48 -8.81
CA THR A 4 -13.00 -28.32 -8.08
C THR A 4 -11.87 -27.31 -7.97
N LYS A 5 -11.78 -26.38 -8.94
CA LYS A 5 -10.83 -25.26 -8.86
C LYS A 5 -11.05 -24.51 -7.56
N ALA A 6 -9.97 -24.28 -6.80
CA ALA A 6 -10.01 -23.42 -5.63
C ALA A 6 -10.25 -21.96 -6.08
N PRO A 7 -10.95 -21.12 -5.29
CA PRO A 7 -11.22 -19.73 -5.66
C PRO A 7 -9.97 -18.93 -6.06
N GLU A 8 -8.82 -19.21 -5.45
CA GLU A 8 -7.52 -18.60 -5.75
C GLU A 8 -6.86 -19.07 -7.05
N ASP A 9 -7.39 -20.09 -7.73
CA ASP A 9 -6.82 -20.63 -8.96
C ASP A 9 -6.92 -19.64 -10.13
N ALA A 10 -7.94 -18.78 -10.12
CA ALA A 10 -8.08 -17.65 -11.05
C ALA A 10 -7.06 -16.54 -10.79
N TYR A 11 -6.50 -16.49 -9.58
CA TYR A 11 -5.45 -15.56 -9.16
C TYR A 11 -5.82 -14.07 -9.37
N THR A 12 -7.06 -13.72 -9.03
CA THR A 12 -7.59 -12.36 -9.11
C THR A 12 -8.61 -12.10 -8.01
N ALA A 13 -8.65 -10.87 -7.52
CA ALA A 13 -9.65 -10.40 -6.57
C ALA A 13 -10.98 -10.01 -7.23
N GLU A 14 -11.06 -9.88 -8.57
CA GLU A 14 -12.24 -9.39 -9.29
C GLU A 14 -13.57 -10.04 -8.85
N PRO A 15 -13.69 -11.38 -8.72
CA PRO A 15 -14.96 -12.01 -8.34
C PRO A 15 -15.41 -11.71 -6.90
N PHE A 16 -14.54 -11.15 -6.07
CA PHE A 16 -14.83 -10.82 -4.67
C PHE A 16 -15.28 -9.37 -4.50
N LEU A 17 -15.18 -8.54 -5.54
CA LEU A 17 -15.62 -7.15 -5.46
C LEU A 17 -17.15 -7.08 -5.39
N PRO A 18 -17.72 -6.26 -4.51
CA PRO A 18 -19.14 -5.97 -4.51
C PRO A 18 -19.48 -5.00 -5.64
N ASP A 19 -20.66 -5.14 -6.23
CA ASP A 19 -21.11 -4.26 -7.32
C ASP A 19 -21.32 -2.81 -6.87
N ARG A 20 -21.67 -2.58 -5.59
CA ARG A 20 -22.04 -1.26 -5.05
C ARG A 20 -21.69 -1.13 -3.56
N GLY A 21 -21.77 0.09 -3.03
CA GLY A 21 -21.75 0.37 -1.59
C GLY A 21 -20.46 1.00 -1.05
N GLY A 22 -19.57 1.48 -1.93
CA GLY A 22 -18.39 2.28 -1.59
C GLY A 22 -17.41 1.60 -0.63
N LEU A 23 -16.60 2.40 0.07
CA LEU A 23 -15.57 1.90 1.00
C LEU A 23 -16.10 0.92 2.06
N PRO A 24 -17.27 1.13 2.69
CA PRO A 24 -17.79 0.17 3.66
C PRO A 24 -18.11 -1.20 3.05
N ALA A 25 -18.69 -1.25 1.85
CA ALA A 25 -18.97 -2.52 1.17
C ALA A 25 -17.67 -3.19 0.70
N LEU A 26 -16.75 -2.42 0.11
CA LEU A 26 -15.43 -2.92 -0.30
C LEU A 26 -14.68 -3.55 0.87
N ARG A 27 -14.62 -2.85 2.02
CA ARG A 27 -13.96 -3.36 3.23
C ARG A 27 -14.57 -4.67 3.71
N ARG A 28 -15.89 -4.78 3.76
CA ARG A 28 -16.59 -6.01 4.18
C ARG A 28 -16.32 -7.17 3.22
N ALA A 29 -16.37 -6.91 1.91
CA ALA A 29 -16.14 -7.93 0.90
C ALA A 29 -14.68 -8.40 0.88
N ALA A 30 -13.73 -7.47 1.02
CA ALA A 30 -12.30 -7.77 1.06
C ALA A 30 -11.92 -8.73 2.20
N ALA A 31 -12.62 -8.68 3.35
CA ALA A 31 -12.41 -9.60 4.47
C ALA A 31 -12.68 -11.08 4.11
N GLY A 32 -13.46 -11.35 3.07
CA GLY A 32 -13.69 -12.69 2.54
C GLY A 32 -12.88 -13.04 1.30
N CYS A 33 -11.96 -12.16 0.86
CA CYS A 33 -11.22 -12.32 -0.38
C CYS A 33 -10.31 -13.54 -0.36
N ARG A 34 -10.44 -14.39 -1.40
CA ARG A 34 -9.57 -15.54 -1.66
C ARG A 34 -8.93 -15.46 -3.04
N GLY A 35 -8.69 -14.24 -3.54
CA GLY A 35 -8.14 -14.02 -4.88
C GLY A 35 -6.69 -14.44 -5.06
N CYS A 36 -5.95 -14.73 -3.97
CA CYS A 36 -4.60 -15.30 -4.01
C CYS A 36 -4.28 -16.06 -2.72
N PRO A 37 -3.26 -16.96 -2.70
CA PRO A 37 -2.97 -17.82 -1.54
C PRO A 37 -2.60 -17.09 -0.23
N LEU A 38 -2.30 -15.79 -0.27
CA LEU A 38 -1.87 -15.04 0.92
C LEU A 38 -2.93 -15.00 2.03
N HIS A 39 -4.21 -15.16 1.68
CA HIS A 39 -5.29 -15.20 2.66
C HIS A 39 -5.20 -16.40 3.63
N ARG A 40 -4.44 -17.45 3.28
CA ARG A 40 -4.38 -18.71 4.04
C ARG A 40 -3.59 -18.57 5.33
N ASP A 41 -2.50 -17.80 5.30
CA ASP A 41 -1.54 -17.66 6.41
C ASP A 41 -1.66 -16.32 7.14
N ALA A 42 -2.19 -15.29 6.48
CA ALA A 42 -2.47 -13.99 7.09
C ALA A 42 -3.55 -14.13 8.18
N THR A 43 -3.52 -13.28 9.20
CA THR A 43 -4.55 -13.30 10.26
C THR A 43 -5.87 -12.77 9.73
N GLN A 44 -5.81 -11.69 8.95
CA GLN A 44 -6.97 -11.03 8.37
C GLN A 44 -6.55 -10.12 7.21
N THR A 45 -7.52 -9.69 6.43
CA THR A 45 -7.32 -8.61 5.46
C THR A 45 -7.10 -7.28 6.18
N VAL A 46 -6.12 -6.51 5.72
CA VAL A 46 -5.91 -5.12 6.12
C VAL A 46 -6.25 -4.23 4.94
N PHE A 47 -7.47 -3.70 4.97
CA PHE A 47 -7.98 -2.76 3.99
C PHE A 47 -7.49 -1.33 4.28
N GLY A 48 -7.65 -0.39 3.34
CA GLY A 48 -7.26 1.01 3.57
C GLY A 48 -8.09 1.71 4.64
N VAL A 49 -7.63 2.84 5.16
CA VAL A 49 -8.29 3.66 6.19
C VAL A 49 -8.14 5.14 5.82
N GLY A 50 -9.21 5.91 5.95
CA GLY A 50 -9.24 7.35 5.68
C GLY A 50 -10.66 7.79 5.31
N ASP A 51 -10.85 9.09 5.13
CA ASP A 51 -12.09 9.65 4.60
C ASP A 51 -12.26 9.28 3.11
N ARG A 52 -13.49 9.27 2.63
CA ARG A 52 -13.76 9.07 1.20
C ARG A 52 -13.29 10.26 0.38
N ASN A 53 -13.33 11.46 0.94
CA ASN A 53 -12.93 12.71 0.30
C ASN A 53 -11.47 13.06 0.61
N ALA A 54 -10.66 12.07 0.99
CA ALA A 54 -9.24 12.27 1.25
C ALA A 54 -8.54 12.81 -0.01
N ARG A 55 -7.87 13.95 0.14
CA ARG A 55 -7.19 14.64 -0.95
C ARG A 55 -5.96 13.89 -1.43
N VAL A 56 -5.33 13.13 -0.54
CA VAL A 56 -4.15 12.33 -0.84
C VAL A 56 -4.37 10.86 -0.52
N MET A 57 -3.93 9.97 -1.40
CA MET A 57 -3.87 8.53 -1.12
C MET A 57 -2.42 8.08 -0.92
N LEU A 58 -2.12 7.48 0.23
CA LEU A 58 -0.82 6.87 0.51
C LEU A 58 -0.90 5.37 0.23
N VAL A 59 -0.06 4.86 -0.67
CA VAL A 59 -0.05 3.45 -1.06
C VAL A 59 1.27 2.80 -0.65
N GLY A 60 1.20 1.88 0.31
CA GLY A 60 2.31 1.02 0.72
C GLY A 60 2.40 -0.29 -0.06
N GLU A 61 3.28 -1.18 0.40
CA GLU A 61 3.47 -2.51 -0.22
C GLU A 61 2.38 -3.51 0.23
N GLN A 62 2.36 -3.83 1.51
CA GLN A 62 1.50 -4.84 2.13
C GLN A 62 1.44 -4.59 3.65
N PRO A 63 0.53 -5.24 4.38
CA PRO A 63 0.49 -5.14 5.84
C PRO A 63 1.71 -5.82 6.45
N GLY A 64 2.23 -5.27 7.54
CA GLY A 64 3.25 -5.91 8.36
C GLY A 64 2.64 -6.75 9.49
N ASP A 65 3.51 -7.23 10.37
CA ASP A 65 3.14 -8.09 11.51
C ASP A 65 2.15 -7.43 12.48
N GLN A 66 2.28 -6.13 12.72
CA GLN A 66 1.37 -5.41 13.62
C GLN A 66 0.06 -5.05 12.92
N GLU A 67 0.14 -4.64 11.65
CA GLU A 67 -1.00 -4.30 10.81
C GLU A 67 -1.93 -5.50 10.66
N ASP A 68 -1.38 -6.66 10.32
CA ASP A 68 -2.11 -7.92 10.16
C ASP A 68 -2.83 -8.36 11.44
N ARG A 69 -2.25 -8.10 12.63
CA ARG A 69 -2.95 -8.39 13.90
C ARG A 69 -4.00 -7.36 14.26
N LYS A 70 -3.78 -6.09 13.91
CA LYS A 70 -4.64 -4.97 14.29
C LYS A 70 -5.72 -4.63 13.25
N GLY A 71 -5.64 -5.18 12.04
CA GLY A 71 -6.59 -4.90 10.96
C GLY A 71 -6.49 -3.48 10.38
N LYS A 72 -5.36 -2.77 10.61
CA LYS A 72 -5.18 -1.38 10.18
C LYS A 72 -3.80 -1.17 9.54
N PRO A 73 -3.70 -0.40 8.44
CA PRO A 73 -2.43 -0.14 7.76
C PRO A 73 -1.56 0.81 8.57
N PHE A 74 -0.23 0.71 8.42
CA PHE A 74 0.76 1.62 9.03
C PHE A 74 0.57 1.88 10.54
N VAL A 75 0.39 0.84 11.35
CA VAL A 75 0.27 0.95 12.83
C VAL A 75 1.53 0.51 13.57
N GLY A 76 2.50 -0.06 12.87
CA GLY A 76 3.80 -0.45 13.37
C GLY A 76 4.84 0.69 13.37
N PRO A 77 6.13 0.36 13.57
CA PRO A 77 7.21 1.36 13.60
C PRO A 77 7.32 2.19 12.32
N ALA A 78 7.11 1.57 11.15
CA ALA A 78 7.14 2.26 9.87
C ALA A 78 6.01 3.28 9.74
N GLY A 79 4.83 2.98 10.30
CA GLY A 79 3.70 3.90 10.35
C GLY A 79 3.96 5.10 11.23
N ARG A 80 4.47 4.89 12.44
CA ARG A 80 4.86 6.02 13.32
C ARG A 80 5.93 6.93 12.69
N LEU A 81 6.84 6.36 11.90
CA LEU A 81 7.82 7.15 11.15
C LEU A 81 7.14 7.96 10.04
N LEU A 82 6.20 7.34 9.32
CA LEU A 82 5.40 8.00 8.30
C LEU A 82 4.56 9.15 8.88
N ASP A 83 3.87 8.94 9.99
CA ASP A 83 3.05 9.96 10.66
C ASP A 83 3.87 11.22 10.96
N ARG A 84 5.05 11.05 11.56
CA ARG A 84 5.99 12.17 11.81
C ARG A 84 6.43 12.85 10.51
N ALA A 85 6.73 12.06 9.47
CA ALA A 85 7.18 12.61 8.20
C ALA A 85 6.09 13.39 7.45
N LEU A 86 4.82 12.98 7.56
CA LEU A 86 3.67 13.70 7.03
C LEU A 86 3.49 15.04 7.75
N GLU A 87 3.54 15.02 9.08
CA GLU A 87 3.46 16.24 9.92
C GLU A 87 4.57 17.24 9.56
N GLU A 88 5.83 16.80 9.49
CA GLU A 88 6.96 17.65 9.10
C GLU A 88 6.90 18.15 7.64
N ALA A 89 6.20 17.43 6.77
CA ALA A 89 5.96 17.83 5.39
C ALA A 89 4.78 18.81 5.22
N GLY A 90 3.97 19.01 6.27
CA GLY A 90 2.75 19.81 6.20
C GLY A 90 1.58 19.09 5.52
N LEU A 91 1.55 17.75 5.57
CA LEU A 91 0.41 16.94 5.14
C LEU A 91 -0.38 16.50 6.37
N ASP A 92 -1.63 16.93 6.47
CA ASP A 92 -2.52 16.48 7.55
C ASP A 92 -2.89 15.00 7.35
N PRO A 93 -2.60 14.10 8.30
CA PRO A 93 -3.04 12.71 8.23
C PRO A 93 -4.56 12.55 8.10
N ALA A 94 -5.36 13.53 8.50
CA ALA A 94 -6.82 13.53 8.33
C ALA A 94 -7.25 13.64 6.85
N ASP A 95 -6.42 14.26 6.00
CA ASP A 95 -6.65 14.39 4.56
C ASP A 95 -6.18 13.17 3.76
N ALA A 96 -5.63 12.16 4.44
CA ALA A 96 -5.03 11.00 3.82
C ALA A 96 -5.92 9.74 3.86
N TYR A 97 -6.03 9.07 2.72
CA TYR A 97 -6.47 7.68 2.66
C TYR A 97 -5.24 6.77 2.54
N VAL A 98 -5.01 5.95 3.55
CA VAL A 98 -3.81 5.12 3.67
C VAL A 98 -4.15 3.67 3.37
N THR A 99 -3.44 3.05 2.42
CA THR A 99 -3.67 1.66 2.02
C THR A 99 -2.38 0.98 1.54
N ASN A 100 -2.48 -0.26 1.07
CA ASN A 100 -1.36 -1.03 0.53
C ASN A 100 -1.72 -1.65 -0.83
N ALA A 101 -0.72 -1.90 -1.69
CA ALA A 101 -0.94 -2.61 -2.95
C ALA A 101 -1.50 -4.03 -2.73
N VAL A 102 -1.06 -4.73 -1.69
CA VAL A 102 -1.57 -6.05 -1.28
C VAL A 102 -2.25 -5.95 0.08
N LYS A 103 -3.38 -6.65 0.28
CA LYS A 103 -4.21 -6.55 1.49
C LYS A 103 -3.99 -7.64 2.54
N HIS A 104 -3.13 -8.62 2.27
CA HIS A 104 -2.79 -9.71 3.20
C HIS A 104 -1.28 -9.71 3.47
N PHE A 105 -0.89 -9.99 4.71
CA PHE A 105 0.52 -10.04 5.08
C PHE A 105 1.17 -11.34 4.61
N LYS A 106 2.15 -11.21 3.72
CA LYS A 106 3.02 -12.30 3.29
C LYS A 106 4.23 -12.39 4.21
N PHE A 107 4.39 -13.55 4.83
CA PHE A 107 5.52 -13.83 5.70
C PHE A 107 5.94 -15.31 5.65
N THR A 108 7.14 -15.57 6.14
CA THR A 108 7.59 -16.90 6.53
C THR A 108 7.73 -16.96 8.05
N GLN A 109 7.47 -18.11 8.67
CA GLN A 109 7.76 -18.31 10.08
C GLN A 109 9.19 -18.81 10.24
N ALA A 110 9.98 -18.11 11.05
CA ALA A 110 11.29 -18.61 11.47
C ALA A 110 11.16 -19.37 12.79
N GLU A 111 11.57 -20.64 12.74
CA GLU A 111 11.76 -21.48 13.92
C GLU A 111 13.00 -21.03 14.72
N PRO A 112 13.04 -21.25 16.05
CA PRO A 112 12.06 -21.94 16.90
C PRO A 112 10.99 -21.02 17.52
N ARG A 113 11.07 -19.70 17.28
CA ARG A 113 10.24 -18.70 17.99
C ARG A 113 8.97 -18.28 17.23
N LYS A 114 8.61 -18.99 16.15
CA LYS A 114 7.50 -18.63 15.23
C LYS A 114 7.48 -17.15 14.83
N ARG A 115 8.66 -16.54 14.71
CA ARG A 115 8.77 -15.12 14.34
C ARG A 115 8.30 -14.96 12.90
N ARG A 116 7.35 -14.05 12.66
CA ARG A 116 6.87 -13.74 11.31
C ARG A 116 7.87 -12.81 10.61
N ILE A 117 8.51 -13.33 9.57
CA ILE A 117 9.46 -12.60 8.73
C ILE A 117 8.76 -12.19 7.45
N HIS A 118 8.60 -10.89 7.28
CA HIS A 118 8.02 -10.30 6.08
C HIS A 118 8.74 -10.76 4.80
N LYS A 119 7.96 -11.09 3.76
CA LYS A 119 8.45 -11.37 2.40
C LYS A 119 7.73 -10.47 1.42
N ALA A 120 8.46 -9.82 0.52
CA ALA A 120 7.85 -8.95 -0.48
C ALA A 120 6.82 -9.72 -1.34
N PRO A 121 5.69 -9.09 -1.71
CA PRO A 121 4.76 -9.69 -2.63
C PRO A 121 5.40 -9.77 -4.02
N THR A 122 5.02 -10.80 -4.76
CA THR A 122 5.38 -10.95 -6.17
C THR A 122 4.51 -10.03 -7.03
N LEU A 123 4.95 -9.77 -8.27
CA LEU A 123 4.11 -9.08 -9.27
C LEU A 123 2.78 -9.79 -9.49
N ARG A 124 2.77 -11.12 -9.44
CA ARG A 124 1.54 -11.90 -9.55
C ARG A 124 0.58 -11.55 -8.41
N GLU A 125 1.05 -11.56 -7.16
CA GLU A 125 0.25 -11.24 -5.97
C GLU A 125 -0.26 -9.80 -5.98
N MET A 126 0.58 -8.85 -6.41
CA MET A 126 0.17 -7.46 -6.61
C MET A 126 -0.92 -7.35 -7.68
N THR A 127 -0.77 -8.04 -8.81
CA THR A 127 -1.78 -8.07 -9.89
C THR A 127 -3.09 -8.65 -9.38
N ALA A 128 -3.03 -9.75 -8.63
CA ALA A 128 -4.22 -10.39 -8.05
C ALA A 128 -4.98 -9.48 -7.10
N CYS A 129 -4.26 -8.67 -6.32
CA CYS A 129 -4.85 -7.72 -5.36
C CYS A 129 -5.22 -6.37 -5.99
N GLY A 130 -4.70 -6.08 -7.20
CA GLY A 130 -4.92 -4.86 -7.96
C GLY A 130 -6.37 -4.39 -8.05
N PRO A 131 -7.36 -5.28 -8.26
CA PRO A 131 -8.78 -4.88 -8.27
C PRO A 131 -9.23 -4.15 -7.00
N TRP A 132 -8.71 -4.51 -5.82
CA TRP A 132 -9.03 -3.78 -4.58
C TRP A 132 -8.47 -2.37 -4.57
N LEU A 133 -7.22 -2.19 -5.02
CA LEU A 133 -6.60 -0.86 -5.09
C LEU A 133 -7.29 0.01 -6.13
N ALA A 134 -7.63 -0.56 -7.29
CA ALA A 134 -8.40 0.12 -8.33
C ALA A 134 -9.77 0.58 -7.81
N ALA A 135 -10.46 -0.27 -7.04
CA ALA A 135 -11.74 0.07 -6.44
C ALA A 135 -11.64 1.14 -5.35
N GLU A 136 -10.58 1.13 -4.52
CA GLU A 136 -10.35 2.21 -3.56
C GLU A 136 -10.06 3.53 -4.28
N LEU A 137 -9.21 3.54 -5.31
CA LEU A 137 -8.91 4.72 -6.13
C LEU A 137 -10.18 5.29 -6.79
N ALA A 138 -11.02 4.42 -7.36
CA ALA A 138 -12.26 4.83 -8.02
C ALA A 138 -13.31 5.39 -7.03
N VAL A 139 -13.24 5.05 -5.75
CA VAL A 139 -14.18 5.52 -4.74
C VAL A 139 -13.69 6.76 -4.01
N VAL A 140 -12.37 6.87 -3.79
CA VAL A 140 -11.72 7.99 -3.09
C VAL A 140 -11.43 9.15 -4.05
N GLU A 141 -11.05 8.85 -5.29
CA GLU A 141 -10.70 9.85 -6.30
C GLU A 141 -9.73 10.94 -5.78
N PRO A 142 -8.57 10.54 -5.21
CA PRO A 142 -7.66 11.49 -4.58
C PRO A 142 -7.10 12.48 -5.61
N GLU A 143 -6.79 13.70 -5.17
CA GLU A 143 -6.09 14.69 -6.01
C GLU A 143 -4.62 14.28 -6.28
N LEU A 144 -4.03 13.48 -5.38
CA LEU A 144 -2.65 13.03 -5.45
C LEU A 144 -2.46 11.62 -4.84
N ILE A 145 -1.62 10.80 -5.48
CA ILE A 145 -1.21 9.49 -4.97
C ILE A 145 0.27 9.53 -4.54
N VAL A 146 0.56 9.13 -3.31
CA VAL A 146 1.95 8.93 -2.84
C VAL A 146 2.29 7.44 -2.84
N LEU A 147 3.30 7.07 -3.62
CA LEU A 147 3.79 5.70 -3.74
C LEU A 147 4.93 5.47 -2.76
N LEU A 148 4.65 4.74 -1.68
CA LEU A 148 5.62 4.41 -0.64
C LEU A 148 6.43 3.17 -1.05
N GLY A 149 7.52 3.39 -1.78
CA GLY A 149 8.47 2.37 -2.20
C GLY A 149 8.16 1.67 -3.53
N ALA A 150 9.05 0.75 -3.89
CA ALA A 150 9.06 0.14 -5.22
C ALA A 150 7.82 -0.72 -5.51
N SER A 151 7.29 -1.43 -4.52
CA SER A 151 6.14 -2.33 -4.74
C SER A 151 4.85 -1.55 -5.01
N ALA A 152 4.61 -0.45 -4.29
CA ALA A 152 3.49 0.44 -4.57
C ALA A 152 3.56 1.02 -5.99
N GLY A 153 4.74 1.52 -6.39
CA GLY A 153 4.92 2.02 -7.74
C GLY A 153 4.82 0.94 -8.82
N LYS A 154 5.30 -0.27 -8.59
CA LYS A 154 5.11 -1.39 -9.53
C LYS A 154 3.65 -1.80 -9.68
N ALA A 155 2.86 -1.70 -8.61
CA ALA A 155 1.44 -2.04 -8.64
C ALA A 155 0.62 -1.10 -9.54
N LEU A 156 0.98 0.20 -9.60
CA LEU A 156 0.25 1.20 -10.40
C LEU A 156 0.93 1.56 -11.72
N LEU A 157 2.26 1.58 -11.78
CA LEU A 157 3.06 2.04 -12.92
C LEU A 157 3.75 0.91 -13.68
N GLY A 158 3.56 -0.34 -13.25
CA GLY A 158 4.09 -1.53 -13.92
C GLY A 158 5.50 -1.94 -13.49
N SER A 159 5.92 -3.11 -13.95
CA SER A 159 7.12 -3.82 -13.46
C SER A 159 8.45 -3.11 -13.73
N SER A 160 8.50 -2.21 -14.72
CA SER A 160 9.69 -1.42 -15.06
C SER A 160 9.95 -0.30 -14.05
N PHE A 161 8.99 0.07 -13.22
CA PHE A 161 9.12 1.17 -12.26
C PHE A 161 10.31 1.00 -11.30
N ARG A 162 11.11 2.07 -11.18
CA ARG A 162 12.24 2.18 -10.25
C ARG A 162 12.09 3.44 -9.40
N VAL A 163 11.85 3.26 -8.09
CA VAL A 163 11.68 4.38 -7.15
C VAL A 163 12.88 5.33 -7.15
N GLY A 164 14.11 4.81 -7.23
CA GLY A 164 15.33 5.63 -7.18
C GLY A 164 15.51 6.58 -8.35
N GLU A 165 14.86 6.32 -9.50
CA GLU A 165 14.97 7.14 -10.70
C GLU A 165 14.01 8.34 -10.70
N VAL A 166 12.90 8.25 -9.94
CA VAL A 166 11.79 9.21 -10.04
C VAL A 166 11.29 9.74 -8.69
N ARG A 167 11.86 9.28 -7.57
CA ARG A 167 11.44 9.76 -6.25
C ARG A 167 11.61 11.26 -6.09
N GLY A 168 10.70 11.89 -5.35
CA GLY A 168 10.72 13.34 -5.10
C GLY A 168 10.36 14.19 -6.33
N THR A 169 9.74 13.59 -7.36
CA THR A 169 9.22 14.31 -8.52
C THR A 169 7.71 14.15 -8.61
N LEU A 170 7.02 15.20 -9.08
CA LEU A 170 5.60 15.12 -9.43
C LEU A 170 5.49 14.48 -10.81
N LEU A 171 4.79 13.35 -10.86
CA LEU A 171 4.51 12.61 -12.08
C LEU A 171 3.04 12.78 -12.45
N GLU A 172 2.76 12.84 -13.75
CA GLU A 172 1.41 12.72 -14.29
C GLU A 172 1.35 11.46 -15.15
N ARG A 173 0.42 10.56 -14.84
CA ARG A 173 0.27 9.27 -15.53
C ARG A 173 -1.19 8.91 -15.66
N GLU A 174 -1.51 8.15 -16.71
CA GLU A 174 -2.82 7.52 -16.80
C GLU A 174 -2.84 6.25 -15.94
N ILE A 175 -3.73 6.20 -14.95
CA ILE A 175 -3.95 5.05 -14.06
C ILE A 175 -5.41 4.66 -14.19
N HIS A 176 -5.67 3.40 -14.57
CA HIS A 176 -7.03 2.87 -14.77
C HIS A 176 -7.92 3.78 -15.66
N GLY A 177 -7.35 4.38 -16.71
CA GLY A 177 -8.05 5.24 -17.66
C GLY A 177 -8.29 6.67 -17.18
N ARG A 178 -7.64 7.10 -16.10
CA ARG A 178 -7.75 8.46 -15.54
C ARG A 178 -6.38 9.13 -15.43
N PRO A 179 -6.26 10.43 -15.71
CA PRO A 179 -5.05 11.17 -15.40
C PRO A 179 -4.92 11.33 -13.88
N GLU A 180 -3.82 10.81 -13.33
CA GLU A 180 -3.51 10.88 -11.90
C GLU A 180 -2.17 11.60 -11.71
N LYS A 181 -2.08 12.36 -10.61
CA LYS A 181 -0.83 12.94 -10.12
C LYS A 181 -0.22 11.99 -9.10
N LEU A 182 1.08 11.74 -9.21
CA LEU A 182 1.79 10.82 -8.31
C LEU A 182 3.10 11.43 -7.81
N VAL A 183 3.44 11.14 -6.56
CA VAL A 183 4.78 11.34 -6.01
C VAL A 183 5.30 10.01 -5.50
N ALA A 184 6.45 9.58 -5.99
CA ALA A 184 7.13 8.40 -5.47
C ALA A 184 8.12 8.78 -4.36
N THR A 185 8.24 7.92 -3.36
CA THR A 185 9.24 8.05 -2.30
C THR A 185 9.70 6.68 -1.80
N VAL A 186 10.74 6.66 -0.96
CA VAL A 186 11.19 5.45 -0.27
C VAL A 186 10.11 4.94 0.69
N HIS A 187 10.08 3.63 0.93
CA HIS A 187 9.15 3.11 1.94
C HIS A 187 9.67 3.44 3.36
N PRO A 188 8.82 3.88 4.31
CA PRO A 188 9.25 4.22 5.68
C PRO A 188 10.04 3.12 6.39
N SER A 189 9.76 1.85 6.07
CA SER A 189 10.52 0.71 6.62
C SER A 189 11.97 0.61 6.12
N SER A 190 12.32 1.18 4.96
CA SER A 190 13.72 1.20 4.51
C SER A 190 14.55 2.19 5.32
N VAL A 191 13.96 3.31 5.74
CA VAL A 191 14.57 4.27 6.67
C VAL A 191 14.93 3.57 7.99
N LEU A 192 14.01 2.77 8.54
CA LEU A 192 14.25 2.00 9.76
C LEU A 192 15.29 0.88 9.63
N ARG A 193 15.65 0.49 8.41
CA ARG A 193 16.61 -0.58 8.11
C ARG A 193 17.99 -0.05 7.70
N ALA A 194 18.19 1.27 7.68
CA ALA A 194 19.49 1.88 7.45
C ALA A 194 20.54 1.34 8.45
N GLN A 195 21.78 1.18 8.00
CA GLN A 195 22.82 0.48 8.75
C GLN A 195 23.40 1.31 9.89
N ASP A 196 23.44 2.63 9.72
CA ASP A 196 23.89 3.57 10.72
C ASP A 196 22.93 4.77 10.86
N ASP A 197 23.23 5.62 11.83
CA ASP A 197 22.39 6.76 12.20
C ASP A 197 22.43 7.88 11.15
N ALA A 198 23.57 8.11 10.51
CA ALA A 198 23.72 9.12 9.48
C ALA A 198 22.91 8.78 8.22
N ASP A 199 22.98 7.53 7.76
CA ASP A 199 22.17 7.02 6.66
C ASP A 199 20.68 7.07 6.99
N ARG A 200 20.31 6.76 8.25
CA ARG A 200 18.92 6.83 8.70
C ARG A 200 18.38 8.26 8.68
N GLU A 201 19.15 9.21 9.18
CA GLU A 201 18.80 10.64 9.17
C GLU A 201 18.69 11.16 7.73
N ALA A 202 19.65 10.85 6.86
CA ALA A 202 19.61 11.23 5.45
C ALA A 202 18.40 10.62 4.73
N ALA A 203 18.09 9.34 4.97
CA ALA A 203 16.92 8.69 4.39
C ALA A 203 15.61 9.28 4.91
N TYR A 204 15.54 9.64 6.19
CA TYR A 204 14.37 10.31 6.77
C TYR A 204 14.17 11.70 6.19
N ALA A 205 15.23 12.51 6.13
CA ALA A 205 15.19 13.84 5.50
C ALA A 205 14.78 13.75 4.02
N GLY A 206 15.25 12.72 3.31
CA GLY A 206 14.83 12.43 1.94
C GLY A 206 13.34 12.11 1.83
N LEU A 207 12.80 11.27 2.73
CA LEU A 207 11.36 10.97 2.77
C LEU A 207 10.54 12.25 3.00
N VAL A 208 10.92 13.07 3.98
CA VAL A 208 10.24 14.35 4.27
C VAL A 208 10.32 15.29 3.07
N SER A 209 11.47 15.38 2.41
CA SER A 209 11.65 16.19 1.19
C SER A 209 10.71 15.76 0.06
N ASP A 210 10.57 14.45 -0.18
CA ASP A 210 9.65 13.94 -1.20
C ASP A 210 8.19 14.25 -0.83
N LEU A 211 7.82 14.10 0.44
CA LEU A 211 6.47 14.42 0.92
C LEU A 211 6.16 15.92 0.85
N LYS A 212 7.16 16.81 0.96
CA LYS A 212 6.98 18.25 0.71
C LYS A 212 6.65 18.55 -0.74
N VAL A 213 7.09 17.74 -1.70
CA VAL A 213 6.65 17.86 -3.11
C VAL A 213 5.17 17.52 -3.22
N ALA A 214 4.72 16.46 -2.53
CA ALA A 214 3.30 16.11 -2.46
C ALA A 214 2.46 17.24 -1.82
N ALA A 215 2.90 17.79 -0.69
CA ALA A 215 2.23 18.91 -0.02
C ALA A 215 2.09 20.14 -0.94
N ARG A 216 3.15 20.51 -1.67
CA ARG A 216 3.12 21.63 -2.62
C ARG A 216 2.19 21.39 -3.80
N ALA A 217 2.01 20.14 -4.23
CA ALA A 217 1.11 19.80 -5.33
C ALA A 217 -0.38 19.87 -4.92
N LEU A 218 -0.66 19.86 -3.61
CA LEU A 218 -1.99 19.96 -3.00
C LEU A 218 -2.30 21.36 -2.44
N ALA A 219 -1.34 22.29 -2.49
CA ALA A 219 -1.52 23.68 -2.04
C ALA A 219 -2.15 24.51 -3.16
#